data_AF-A0A8A3PP15-F1
#
_entry.id   AF-A0A8A3PP15-F1
#
_cell.length_a   1.000
_cell.length_b   1.000
_cell.length_c   1.000
_cell.angle_alpha   90.00
_cell.angle_beta   90.00
_cell.angle_gamma   90.00
#
_symmetry.space_group_name_H-M   'P 1'
#
loop_
_entity.id
_entity.type
_entity.pdbx_description
1 polymer ?
#
loop_
_entity_poly.entity_id
_entity_poly.type
_entity_poly.pdbx_seq_one_letter_code
_entity_poly.pdbx_strand_id
1 'polypeptide(L)'
;MSPPFLRTLPREIRDIIYTYILAGPDGIITLLPWSIDVVRSLSMLQTCKQIHRECKDIIWEHKGMSLREFPRLGSKLENLYSLLGDKVRWHIFFQVEVLDWDELEWIERSLAAAAWSPEKLHGITIKASKERPQTIEEFDDILDLRENGEIVDGRLFQEYPSRSYTNKGFRTWNISTSWPRLSPWAKKKWLAEMLIDTTDTRKLLYKMNNTFGGQLYVDGGLCLKEGKQVVKDLKLDPRDGEITIIPRRR
;
A
#
# COMPACT_ATOMS: atom_id res chain seq x y z
N MET A 1 -13.34 -42.10 -19.48
CA MET A 1 -12.39 -40.99 -19.19
C MET A 1 -12.42 -40.76 -17.70
N SER A 2 -11.27 -40.88 -17.03
CA SER A 2 -11.18 -40.59 -15.60
C SER A 2 -11.59 -39.14 -15.35
N PRO A 3 -12.49 -38.85 -14.40
CA PRO A 3 -12.85 -37.47 -14.09
C PRO A 3 -11.58 -36.72 -13.68
N PRO A 4 -11.43 -35.44 -14.05
CA PRO A 4 -10.28 -34.65 -13.63
C PRO A 4 -10.23 -34.63 -12.11
N PHE A 5 -9.06 -34.94 -11.55
CA PHE A 5 -8.75 -35.25 -10.13
C PHE A 5 -9.39 -34.33 -9.07
N LEU A 6 -9.80 -33.11 -9.43
CA LEU A 6 -10.41 -32.13 -8.52
C LEU A 6 -11.94 -32.07 -8.58
N ARG A 7 -12.57 -32.61 -9.63
CA ARG A 7 -14.04 -32.62 -9.73
C ARG A 7 -14.70 -33.75 -8.94
N THR A 8 -13.91 -34.69 -8.45
CA THR A 8 -14.35 -35.79 -7.59
C THR A 8 -14.57 -35.35 -6.14
N LEU A 9 -13.94 -34.25 -5.71
CA LEU A 9 -14.17 -33.65 -4.40
C LEU A 9 -15.31 -32.62 -4.48
N PRO A 10 -16.15 -32.48 -3.44
CA PRO A 10 -17.07 -31.34 -3.31
C PRO A 10 -16.33 -30.01 -3.19
N ARG A 11 -16.98 -28.89 -3.55
CA ARG A 11 -16.37 -27.54 -3.52
C ARG A 11 -15.91 -27.18 -2.11
N GLU A 12 -16.72 -27.47 -1.13
CA GLU A 12 -16.51 -27.16 0.29
C GLU A 12 -15.24 -27.84 0.83
N ILE A 13 -14.98 -29.08 0.40
CA ILE A 13 -13.76 -29.81 0.79
C ILE A 13 -12.53 -29.21 0.11
N ARG A 14 -12.66 -28.81 -1.16
CA ARG A 14 -11.57 -28.10 -1.85
C ARG A 14 -11.27 -26.77 -1.17
N ASP A 15 -12.31 -26.06 -0.73
CA ASP A 15 -12.14 -24.76 -0.10
C ASP A 15 -11.37 -24.87 1.22
N ILE A 16 -11.69 -25.87 2.04
CA ILE A 16 -10.92 -26.17 3.26
C ILE A 16 -9.44 -26.48 2.94
N ILE A 17 -9.18 -27.28 1.89
CA ILE A 17 -7.81 -27.62 1.46
C ILE A 17 -7.08 -26.35 0.99
N TYR A 18 -7.76 -25.50 0.22
CA TYR A 18 -7.20 -24.27 -0.31
C TYR A 18 -6.91 -23.27 0.82
N THR A 19 -7.86 -23.06 1.73
CA THR A 19 -7.68 -22.26 2.94
C THR A 19 -6.50 -22.76 3.77
N TYR A 20 -6.34 -24.07 3.97
CA TYR A 20 -5.22 -24.63 4.71
C TYR A 20 -3.85 -24.40 4.03
N ILE A 21 -3.79 -24.50 2.70
CA ILE A 21 -2.54 -24.31 1.94
C ILE A 21 -2.18 -22.82 1.83
N LEU A 22 -3.19 -21.96 1.73
CA LEU A 22 -3.04 -20.51 1.64
C LEU A 22 -2.80 -19.87 3.03
N ALA A 23 -3.28 -20.50 4.11
CA ALA A 23 -3.07 -20.05 5.48
C ALA A 23 -1.64 -20.27 5.94
N GLY A 24 -1.08 -19.28 6.63
CA GLY A 24 0.13 -19.46 7.44
C GLY A 24 -0.13 -20.42 8.61
N PRO A 25 0.92 -20.81 9.35
CA PRO A 25 0.83 -21.75 10.49
C PRO A 25 -0.08 -21.27 11.63
N ASP A 26 -0.46 -19.99 11.64
CA ASP A 26 -1.40 -19.35 12.54
C ASP A 26 -2.86 -19.41 12.06
N GLY A 27 -3.15 -20.08 10.93
CA GLY A 27 -4.49 -20.15 10.33
C GLY A 27 -4.88 -18.87 9.57
N ILE A 28 -3.95 -17.93 9.45
CA ILE A 28 -4.16 -16.62 8.85
C ILE A 28 -3.58 -16.64 7.43
N ILE A 29 -4.40 -16.46 6.40
CA ILE A 29 -3.98 -16.42 4.97
C ILE A 29 -3.18 -15.15 4.64
N THR A 30 -1.98 -14.98 5.16
CA THR A 30 -1.25 -13.72 4.98
C THR A 30 -0.58 -13.69 3.61
N LEU A 31 -1.13 -12.89 2.70
CA LEU A 31 -0.40 -12.38 1.55
C LEU A 31 0.64 -11.35 2.02
N LEU A 32 1.55 -11.76 2.91
CA LEU A 32 2.72 -10.98 3.24
C LEU A 32 3.73 -11.24 2.12
N PRO A 33 4.08 -10.27 1.27
CA PRO A 33 5.00 -10.44 0.13
C PRO A 33 6.42 -10.95 0.49
N TRP A 34 6.67 -11.31 1.75
CA TRP A 34 7.92 -11.89 2.24
C TRP A 34 7.78 -13.21 3.00
N SER A 35 6.58 -13.73 3.25
CA SER A 35 6.49 -15.06 3.84
C SER A 35 6.73 -16.11 2.76
N ILE A 36 7.43 -17.20 3.12
CA ILE A 36 7.52 -18.43 2.30
C ILE A 36 6.10 -18.88 1.86
N ASP A 37 5.10 -18.55 2.67
CA ASP A 37 3.69 -18.81 2.44
C ASP A 37 3.13 -18.08 1.21
N VAL A 38 3.63 -16.90 0.82
CA VAL A 38 3.22 -16.23 -0.43
C VAL A 38 3.80 -16.91 -1.66
N VAL A 39 5.04 -17.40 -1.60
CA VAL A 39 5.61 -18.17 -2.72
C VAL A 39 4.85 -19.49 -2.90
N ARG A 40 4.46 -20.14 -1.79
CA ARG A 40 3.62 -21.35 -1.79
C ARG A 40 2.21 -21.06 -2.32
N SER A 41 1.59 -19.97 -1.88
CA SER A 41 0.25 -19.53 -2.31
C SER A 41 0.21 -19.15 -3.79
N LEU A 42 1.21 -18.42 -4.29
CA LEU A 42 1.32 -18.04 -5.70
C LEU A 42 1.62 -19.24 -6.60
N SER A 43 2.39 -20.23 -6.12
CA SER A 43 2.65 -21.47 -6.86
C SER A 43 1.37 -22.29 -7.04
N MET A 44 0.51 -22.31 -6.02
CA MET A 44 -0.79 -22.98 -6.08
C MET A 44 -1.74 -22.34 -7.11
N LEU A 45 -1.76 -21.00 -7.18
CA LEU A 45 -2.59 -20.27 -8.14
C LEU A 45 -2.20 -20.50 -9.61
N GLN A 46 -1.02 -21.07 -9.85
CA GLN A 46 -0.51 -21.40 -11.19
C GLN A 46 -0.78 -22.85 -11.61
N THR A 47 -1.38 -23.68 -10.74
CA THR A 47 -1.52 -25.13 -10.98
C THR A 47 -2.47 -25.45 -12.13
N CYS A 48 -3.69 -24.90 -12.12
CA CYS A 48 -4.66 -25.08 -13.21
C CYS A 48 -5.76 -24.00 -13.16
N LYS A 49 -6.51 -23.85 -14.26
CA LYS A 49 -7.59 -22.84 -14.38
C LYS A 49 -8.70 -23.00 -13.32
N GLN A 50 -8.95 -24.23 -12.86
CA GLN A 50 -9.95 -24.49 -11.83
C GLN A 50 -9.45 -23.98 -10.47
N ILE A 51 -8.31 -24.48 -9.97
CA ILE A 51 -7.68 -24.02 -8.73
C ILE A 51 -7.50 -22.50 -8.74
N HIS A 52 -7.07 -21.94 -9.85
CA HIS A 52 -6.90 -20.49 -10.00
C HIS A 52 -8.18 -19.70 -9.69
N ARG A 53 -9.31 -20.06 -10.32
CA ARG A 53 -10.60 -19.39 -10.08
C ARG A 53 -11.08 -19.62 -8.65
N GLU A 54 -10.96 -20.86 -8.22
CA GLU A 54 -11.50 -21.33 -6.97
C GLU A 54 -10.76 -20.77 -5.74
N CYS A 55 -9.44 -20.64 -5.80
CA CYS A 55 -8.63 -20.01 -4.76
C CYS A 55 -8.72 -18.49 -4.81
N LYS A 56 -9.01 -17.87 -5.96
CA LYS A 56 -9.24 -16.43 -6.02
C LYS A 56 -10.40 -16.04 -5.09
N ASP A 57 -11.52 -16.75 -5.18
CA ASP A 57 -12.69 -16.49 -4.36
C ASP A 57 -12.37 -16.68 -2.87
N ILE A 58 -11.60 -17.71 -2.51
CA ILE A 58 -11.19 -18.01 -1.12
C ILE A 58 -10.21 -16.98 -0.58
N ILE A 59 -9.21 -16.58 -1.38
CA ILE A 59 -8.29 -15.50 -1.00
C ILE A 59 -9.12 -14.25 -0.69
N TRP A 60 -10.14 -13.96 -1.50
CA TRP A 60 -11.03 -12.82 -1.32
C TRP A 60 -12.01 -12.96 -0.14
N GLU A 61 -12.56 -14.16 0.09
CA GLU A 61 -13.51 -14.46 1.17
C GLU A 61 -12.84 -14.53 2.54
N HIS A 62 -11.65 -15.15 2.61
CA HIS A 62 -10.89 -15.23 3.85
C HIS A 62 -10.06 -13.98 4.11
N LYS A 63 -9.69 -13.24 3.06
CA LYS A 63 -8.96 -11.97 3.10
C LYS A 63 -9.13 -11.12 1.83
N GLY A 64 -10.22 -10.35 1.74
CA GLY A 64 -10.01 -8.94 1.39
C GLY A 64 -8.92 -8.47 2.35
N MET A 65 -7.85 -7.82 1.87
CA MET A 65 -6.66 -7.51 2.68
C MET A 65 -7.09 -6.91 4.01
N SER A 66 -7.33 -7.76 5.03
CA SER A 66 -8.07 -7.30 6.18
C SER A 66 -7.03 -6.52 6.94
N LEU A 67 -7.08 -5.21 6.78
CA LEU A 67 -6.26 -4.32 7.53
C LEU A 67 -6.43 -4.75 8.97
N ARG A 68 -5.32 -5.16 9.60
CA ARG A 68 -5.29 -5.36 11.04
C ARG A 68 -6.01 -4.16 11.66
N GLU A 69 -6.79 -4.40 12.72
CA GLU A 69 -7.55 -3.32 13.37
C GLU A 69 -6.70 -2.08 13.61
N PHE A 70 -5.38 -2.26 13.84
CA PHE A 70 -4.37 -1.21 13.89
C PHE A 70 -3.11 -1.55 13.07
N PRO A 71 -2.75 -0.78 12.04
CA PRO A 71 -1.47 -0.92 11.34
C PRO A 71 -0.29 -0.62 12.27
N ARG A 72 0.76 -1.46 12.28
CA ARG A 72 1.98 -1.20 13.08
C ARG A 72 2.69 0.06 12.60
N LEU A 73 2.51 0.42 11.32
CA LEU A 73 3.03 1.67 10.78
C LEU A 73 2.52 2.89 11.56
N GLY A 74 1.26 2.89 12.01
CA GLY A 74 0.71 4.01 12.79
C GLY A 74 1.48 4.28 14.08
N SER A 75 1.68 3.25 14.90
CA SER A 75 2.47 3.35 16.14
C SER A 75 3.93 3.73 15.87
N LYS A 76 4.47 3.30 14.72
CA LYS A 76 5.83 3.65 14.32
C LYS A 76 5.98 5.13 13.99
N LEU A 77 5.05 5.69 13.21
CA LEU A 77 5.00 7.11 12.89
C LEU A 77 4.85 7.96 14.16
N GLU A 78 4.01 7.51 15.09
CA GLU A 78 3.81 8.16 16.40
C GLU A 78 5.11 8.16 17.25
N ASN A 79 5.82 7.04 17.30
CA ASN A 79 7.10 6.95 18.01
C ASN A 79 8.17 7.87 17.40
N LEU A 80 8.25 7.93 16.07
CA LEU A 80 9.20 8.80 15.38
C LEU A 80 8.91 10.28 15.61
N TYR A 81 7.62 10.64 15.57
CA TYR A 81 7.20 11.98 15.92
C TYR A 81 7.58 12.31 17.38
N SER A 82 7.35 11.41 18.32
CA SER A 82 7.69 11.63 19.73
C SER A 82 9.19 11.85 19.96
N LEU A 83 10.05 11.21 19.16
CA LEU A 83 11.51 11.34 19.28
C LEU A 83 12.08 12.61 18.62
N LEU A 84 11.48 13.07 17.52
CA LEU A 84 12.07 14.08 16.62
C LEU A 84 11.20 15.33 16.42
N GLY A 85 9.94 15.29 16.88
CA GLY A 85 8.77 16.05 16.41
C GLY A 85 8.92 17.57 16.31
N ASP A 86 9.60 18.23 17.24
CA ASP A 86 9.69 19.69 17.24
C ASP A 86 10.78 20.26 16.32
N LYS A 87 11.78 19.43 15.97
CA LYS A 87 13.03 19.89 15.33
C LYS A 87 13.03 19.73 13.81
N VAL A 88 12.03 19.04 13.26
CA VAL A 88 12.07 18.46 11.91
C VAL A 88 10.74 18.68 11.19
N ARG A 89 10.80 18.95 9.88
CA ARG A 89 9.62 18.89 9.01
C ARG A 89 9.54 17.52 8.38
N TRP A 90 8.34 16.98 8.25
CA TRP A 90 8.16 15.61 7.79
C TRP A 90 7.50 15.58 6.43
N HIS A 91 7.99 14.73 5.54
CA HIS A 91 7.30 14.36 4.31
C HIS A 91 7.13 12.85 4.32
N ILE A 92 5.90 12.37 4.19
CA ILE A 92 5.65 10.93 4.17
C ILE A 92 5.43 10.51 2.72
N PHE A 93 6.24 9.55 2.24
CA PHE A 93 6.20 9.04 0.89
C PHE A 93 5.79 7.56 0.90
N PHE A 94 4.65 7.28 0.28
CA PHE A 94 4.15 5.93 0.06
C PHE A 94 4.33 5.58 -1.40
N GLN A 95 5.06 4.50 -1.68
CA GLN A 95 5.13 3.89 -2.98
C GLN A 95 4.41 2.54 -2.94
N VAL A 96 3.23 2.49 -3.57
CA VAL A 96 2.42 1.27 -3.63
C VAL A 96 2.48 0.68 -5.04
N GLU A 97 2.13 -0.59 -5.19
CA GLU A 97 2.01 -1.20 -6.52
C GLU A 97 0.72 -0.74 -7.21
N VAL A 98 -0.36 -0.55 -6.44
CA VAL A 98 -1.68 -0.11 -6.91
C VAL A 98 -2.29 0.84 -5.88
N LEU A 99 -3.04 1.86 -6.34
CA LEU A 99 -3.87 2.73 -5.52
C LEU A 99 -5.33 2.26 -5.51
N ASP A 100 -5.53 1.06 -4.98
CA ASP A 100 -6.87 0.52 -4.75
C ASP A 100 -7.40 0.94 -3.36
N TRP A 101 -8.62 0.49 -3.06
CA TRP A 101 -9.29 0.85 -1.82
C TRP A 101 -8.54 0.32 -0.59
N ASP A 102 -8.06 -0.92 -0.63
CA ASP A 102 -7.37 -1.56 0.49
C ASP A 102 -6.03 -0.87 0.82
N GLU A 103 -5.22 -0.54 -0.19
CA GLU A 103 -3.95 0.19 0.01
C GLU A 103 -4.22 1.58 0.58
N LEU A 104 -5.23 2.29 0.05
CA LEU A 104 -5.59 3.60 0.56
C LEU A 104 -6.17 3.55 1.97
N GLU A 105 -6.94 2.51 2.31
CA GLU A 105 -7.47 2.33 3.66
C GLU A 105 -6.33 2.00 4.64
N TRP A 106 -5.35 1.18 4.24
CA TRP A 106 -4.15 0.90 5.05
C TRP A 106 -3.39 2.19 5.37
N ILE A 107 -3.14 3.01 4.35
CA ILE A 107 -2.44 4.28 4.48
C ILE A 107 -3.26 5.23 5.37
N GLU A 108 -4.57 5.35 5.11
CA GLU A 108 -5.45 6.23 5.89
C GLU A 108 -5.43 5.86 7.38
N ARG A 109 -5.57 4.57 7.73
CA ARG A 109 -5.52 4.12 9.13
C ARG A 109 -4.14 4.36 9.77
N SER A 110 -3.07 4.11 9.03
CA SER A 110 -1.69 4.35 9.51
C SER A 110 -1.44 5.82 9.78
N LEU A 111 -1.94 6.68 8.89
CA LEU A 111 -1.82 8.13 8.99
C LEU A 111 -2.74 8.73 10.06
N ALA A 112 -3.95 8.19 10.25
CA ALA A 112 -4.88 8.65 11.28
C ALA A 112 -4.26 8.53 12.68
N ALA A 113 -3.50 7.47 12.95
CA ALA A 113 -2.73 7.32 14.19
C ALA A 113 -1.67 8.41 14.38
N ALA A 114 -1.17 9.01 13.29
CA ALA A 114 -0.17 10.09 13.30
C ALA A 114 -0.77 11.49 13.12
N ALA A 115 -2.11 11.62 13.06
CA ALA A 115 -2.80 12.87 12.73
C ALA A 115 -2.77 13.94 13.85
N TRP A 116 -2.21 13.63 15.02
CA TRP A 116 -2.24 14.50 16.20
C TRP A 116 -1.44 15.79 16.06
N SER A 117 -0.60 15.97 15.03
CA SER A 117 0.23 17.18 14.87
C SER A 117 0.52 17.56 13.41
N PRO A 118 -0.48 18.06 12.65
CA PRO A 118 -0.32 18.42 11.24
C PRO A 118 0.60 19.63 10.99
N GLU A 119 0.95 20.40 12.01
CA GLU A 119 1.71 21.66 11.88
C GLU A 119 3.13 21.49 11.32
N LYS A 120 3.74 20.32 11.54
CA LYS A 120 5.10 19.99 11.08
C LYS A 120 5.13 19.08 9.85
N LEU A 121 3.98 18.56 9.45
CA LEU A 121 3.85 17.74 8.26
C LEU A 121 3.87 18.65 7.03
N HIS A 122 4.94 18.54 6.25
CA HIS A 122 5.12 19.31 5.02
C HIS A 122 4.18 18.83 3.92
N GLY A 123 4.06 17.51 3.79
CA GLY A 123 3.26 16.86 2.77
C GLY A 123 3.22 15.36 2.94
N ILE A 124 2.22 14.75 2.30
CA ILE A 124 2.10 13.31 2.12
C ILE A 124 2.00 13.08 0.62
N THR A 125 2.83 12.20 0.09
CA THR A 125 2.77 11.79 -1.31
C THR A 125 2.56 10.29 -1.36
N ILE A 126 1.57 9.85 -2.12
CA ILE A 126 1.23 8.45 -2.33
C ILE A 126 1.26 8.23 -3.84
N LYS A 127 2.12 7.33 -4.29
CA LYS A 127 2.37 7.12 -5.71
C LYS A 127 2.23 5.64 -6.05
N ALA A 128 1.44 5.36 -7.08
CA ALA A 128 1.42 4.04 -7.70
C ALA A 128 2.74 3.79 -8.43
N SER A 129 3.20 2.55 -8.42
CA SER A 129 4.42 2.17 -9.12
C SER A 129 4.16 2.15 -10.62
N LYS A 130 4.66 3.19 -11.31
CA LYS A 130 4.62 3.29 -12.77
C LYS A 130 5.18 2.02 -13.43
N GLU A 131 4.41 1.45 -14.35
CA GLU A 131 4.90 0.51 -15.37
C GLU A 131 5.76 1.26 -16.41
N ARG A 132 6.87 1.87 -15.98
CA ARG A 132 7.79 2.60 -16.86
C ARG A 132 9.26 2.32 -16.52
N PRO A 133 10.19 2.59 -17.45
CA PRO A 133 11.61 2.66 -17.14
C PRO A 133 11.85 3.66 -16.00
N GLN A 134 12.43 3.15 -14.92
CA GLN A 134 12.76 3.98 -13.77
C GLN A 134 13.99 4.83 -14.07
N THR A 135 14.08 5.99 -13.42
CA THR A 135 15.34 6.73 -13.41
C THR A 135 16.37 5.96 -12.58
N ILE A 136 17.65 6.26 -12.78
CA ILE A 136 18.73 5.68 -11.97
C ILE A 136 18.50 6.01 -10.48
N GLU A 137 18.05 7.23 -10.19
CA GLU A 137 17.72 7.69 -8.85
C GLU A 137 16.59 6.86 -8.21
N GLU A 138 15.48 6.63 -8.94
CA GLU A 138 14.38 5.78 -8.47
C GLU A 138 14.82 4.34 -8.22
N PHE A 139 15.83 3.87 -8.95
CA PHE A 139 16.38 2.53 -8.76
C PHE A 139 17.30 2.46 -7.54
N ASP A 140 18.18 3.45 -7.37
CA ASP A 140 19.09 3.55 -6.22
C ASP A 140 18.31 3.71 -4.90
N ASP A 141 17.24 4.52 -4.90
CA ASP A 141 16.38 4.68 -3.72
C ASP A 141 15.69 3.36 -3.33
N ILE A 142 15.28 2.55 -4.31
CA ILE A 142 14.69 1.22 -4.06
C ILE A 142 15.74 0.23 -3.59
N LEU A 143 16.97 0.28 -4.13
CA LEU A 143 18.06 -0.57 -3.68
C LEU A 143 18.42 -0.26 -2.22
N ASP A 144 18.57 1.02 -1.89
CA ASP A 144 18.86 1.44 -0.53
C ASP A 144 17.75 1.01 0.43
N LEU A 145 16.47 1.19 0.04
CA LEU A 145 15.31 0.73 0.80
C LEU A 145 15.30 -0.78 1.04
N ARG A 146 15.91 -1.57 0.15
CA ARG A 146 16.02 -3.02 0.30
C ARG A 146 17.17 -3.44 1.19
N GLU A 147 18.29 -2.73 1.11
CA GLU A 147 19.50 -3.05 1.88
C GLU A 147 19.38 -2.58 3.32
N ASN A 148 18.75 -1.41 3.53
CA ASN A 148 18.74 -0.71 4.82
C ASN A 148 17.34 -0.57 5.41
N GLY A 149 16.27 -0.83 4.65
CA GLY A 149 14.90 -0.72 5.13
C GLY A 149 14.50 -1.88 6.04
N GLU A 150 13.63 -1.56 6.99
CA GLU A 150 13.01 -2.55 7.87
C GLU A 150 11.63 -2.97 7.35
N ILE A 151 11.12 -4.12 7.80
CA ILE A 151 9.82 -4.63 7.37
C ILE A 151 8.74 -4.25 8.39
N VAL A 152 7.77 -3.43 7.97
CA VAL A 152 6.63 -2.97 8.77
C VAL A 152 5.34 -3.29 8.00
N ASP A 153 4.44 -4.06 8.62
CA ASP A 153 3.19 -4.52 7.98
C ASP A 153 3.42 -5.20 6.61
N GLY A 154 4.56 -5.86 6.43
CA GLY A 154 4.94 -6.51 5.17
C GLY A 154 5.52 -5.58 4.10
N ARG A 155 5.65 -4.28 4.39
CA ARG A 155 6.24 -3.28 3.50
C ARG A 155 7.62 -2.88 4.00
N LEU A 156 8.51 -2.50 3.08
CA LEU A 156 9.77 -1.89 3.45
C LEU A 156 9.50 -0.50 3.99
N PHE A 157 10.23 -0.10 5.01
CA PHE A 157 10.16 1.18 5.66
C PHE A 157 11.58 1.70 5.85
N GLN A 158 11.84 2.94 5.48
CA GLN A 158 13.09 3.60 5.83
C GLN A 158 12.91 5.11 5.97
N GLU A 159 13.68 5.66 6.90
CA GLU A 159 13.77 7.09 7.16
C GLU A 159 14.99 7.67 6.46
N TYR A 160 14.77 8.75 5.71
CA TYR A 160 15.82 9.48 5.02
C TYR A 160 15.84 10.93 5.48
N PRO A 161 17.00 11.48 5.88
CA PRO A 161 17.17 12.92 5.86
C PRO A 161 17.12 13.40 4.41
N SER A 162 16.23 14.34 4.08
CA SER A 162 16.05 14.84 2.72
C SER A 162 17.37 15.36 2.14
N ARG A 163 17.66 14.93 0.90
CA ARG A 163 18.80 15.40 0.10
C ARG A 163 18.61 16.82 -0.46
N SER A 164 17.47 17.47 -0.22
CA SER A 164 17.17 18.81 -0.75
C SER A 164 18.06 19.88 -0.10
N TYR A 165 19.11 20.31 -0.82
CA TYR A 165 20.05 21.40 -0.50
C TYR A 165 19.42 22.82 -0.49
N THR A 166 18.18 23.00 -0.02
CA THR A 166 17.64 24.35 0.14
C THR A 166 18.07 24.90 1.49
N ASN A 167 19.09 25.76 1.43
CA ASN A 167 19.84 26.42 2.49
C ASN A 167 19.03 27.33 3.46
N LYS A 168 17.73 27.11 3.66
CA LYS A 168 16.90 27.91 4.58
C LYS A 168 15.87 27.04 5.31
N GLY A 169 16.24 26.59 6.50
CA GLY A 169 15.32 26.22 7.58
C GLY A 169 14.75 24.79 7.54
N PHE A 170 15.15 24.00 8.54
CA PHE A 170 14.67 22.66 8.93
C PHE A 170 14.98 21.51 7.96
N ARG A 171 15.47 20.39 8.51
CA ARG A 171 15.66 19.15 7.75
C ARG A 171 14.28 18.56 7.45
N THR A 172 14.02 18.21 6.19
CA THR A 172 12.86 17.39 5.82
C THR A 172 13.22 15.93 6.05
N TRP A 173 12.39 15.15 6.72
CA TRP A 173 12.56 13.70 6.84
C TRP A 173 11.56 13.00 5.94
N ASN A 174 12.08 12.18 5.03
CA ASN A 174 11.28 11.40 4.10
C ASN A 174 11.13 10.00 4.66
N ILE A 175 9.91 9.56 4.87
CA ILE A 175 9.61 8.18 5.21
C ILE A 175 9.18 7.50 3.92
N SER A 176 9.98 6.55 3.43
CA SER A 176 9.61 5.76 2.25
C SER A 176 9.01 4.45 2.71
N THR A 177 7.84 4.12 2.20
CA THR A 177 7.29 2.78 2.31
C THR A 177 7.07 2.18 0.94
N SER A 178 7.54 0.95 0.73
CA SER A 178 7.36 0.28 -0.55
C SER A 178 7.00 -1.18 -0.43
N TRP A 179 6.33 -1.68 -1.46
CA TRP A 179 6.22 -3.12 -1.62
C TRP A 179 7.58 -3.75 -1.95
N PRO A 180 7.79 -4.98 -1.48
CA PRO A 180 8.83 -5.86 -1.96
C PRO A 180 8.65 -6.13 -3.42
N ARG A 181 9.58 -5.70 -4.28
CA ARG A 181 9.49 -6.13 -5.69
C ARG A 181 9.87 -7.61 -5.81
N LEU A 182 8.88 -8.49 -5.63
CA LEU A 182 8.99 -9.89 -5.97
C LEU A 182 8.95 -10.04 -7.48
N SER A 183 10.04 -10.56 -8.06
CA SER A 183 10.03 -11.35 -9.30
C SER A 183 9.69 -10.61 -10.62
N PRO A 184 9.87 -11.27 -11.79
CA PRO A 184 9.80 -10.64 -13.12
C PRO A 184 8.47 -9.96 -13.43
N TRP A 185 8.52 -8.96 -14.30
CA TRP A 185 7.44 -8.08 -14.77
C TRP A 185 6.05 -8.75 -14.92
N ALA A 186 5.99 -9.98 -15.45
CA ALA A 186 4.74 -10.71 -15.66
C ALA A 186 3.97 -11.05 -14.35
N LYS A 187 4.67 -11.30 -13.23
CA LYS A 187 4.01 -11.59 -11.94
C LYS A 187 3.43 -10.33 -11.29
N LYS A 188 4.05 -9.17 -11.52
CA LYS A 188 3.57 -7.87 -11.03
C LYS A 188 2.30 -7.42 -11.75
N LYS A 189 2.32 -7.49 -13.07
CA LYS A 189 1.13 -7.21 -13.90
C LYS A 189 -0.05 -8.09 -13.50
N TRP A 190 0.22 -9.38 -13.27
CA TRP A 190 -0.80 -10.34 -12.84
C TRP A 190 -1.36 -10.04 -11.43
N LEU A 191 -0.50 -9.69 -10.45
CA LEU A 191 -0.94 -9.30 -9.10
C LEU A 191 -1.76 -8.00 -9.13
N ALA A 192 -1.28 -6.97 -9.83
CA ALA A 192 -2.01 -5.71 -9.98
C ALA A 192 -3.37 -5.93 -10.66
N GLU A 193 -3.44 -6.70 -11.75
CA GLU A 193 -4.71 -6.99 -12.43
C GLU A 193 -5.69 -7.81 -11.60
N MET A 194 -5.21 -8.65 -10.68
CA MET A 194 -6.05 -9.51 -9.84
C MET A 194 -6.52 -8.86 -8.54
N LEU A 195 -5.74 -7.93 -7.99
CA LEU A 195 -5.98 -7.31 -6.69
C LEU A 195 -6.65 -5.94 -6.76
N ILE A 196 -6.70 -5.27 -7.94
CA ILE A 196 -7.39 -3.98 -8.06
C ILE A 196 -8.84 -4.11 -7.57
N ASP A 197 -9.09 -3.55 -6.40
CA ASP A 197 -10.43 -3.25 -5.96
C ASP A 197 -10.94 -2.03 -6.75
N THR A 198 -12.06 -2.23 -7.45
CA THR A 198 -12.71 -1.17 -8.24
C THR A 198 -13.68 -0.33 -7.40
N THR A 199 -13.76 -0.59 -6.10
CA THR A 199 -14.54 0.21 -5.15
C THR A 199 -14.12 1.67 -5.21
N ASP A 200 -15.10 2.56 -5.10
CA ASP A 200 -14.89 4.00 -5.16
C ASP A 200 -13.99 4.48 -4.00
N THR A 201 -12.76 4.86 -4.33
CA THR A 201 -11.74 5.35 -3.39
C THR A 201 -11.99 6.78 -2.93
N ARG A 202 -12.94 7.51 -3.52
CA ARG A 202 -13.24 8.91 -3.18
C ARG A 202 -13.50 9.10 -1.70
N LYS A 203 -14.27 8.21 -1.07
CA LYS A 203 -14.59 8.29 0.36
C LYS A 203 -13.32 8.31 1.23
N LEU A 204 -12.32 7.49 0.90
CA LEU A 204 -11.04 7.46 1.60
C LEU A 204 -10.25 8.74 1.37
N LEU A 205 -10.20 9.25 0.14
CA LEU A 205 -9.52 10.52 -0.17
C LEU A 205 -10.13 11.70 0.60
N TYR A 206 -11.46 11.74 0.71
CA TYR A 206 -12.15 12.72 1.57
C TYR A 206 -11.78 12.55 3.04
N LYS A 207 -11.78 11.31 3.54
CA LYS A 207 -11.41 11.01 4.92
C LYS A 207 -9.98 11.49 5.22
N MET A 208 -9.03 11.17 4.35
CA MET A 208 -7.63 11.62 4.46
C MET A 208 -7.50 13.14 4.42
N ASN A 209 -8.18 13.82 3.49
CA ASN A 209 -8.14 15.29 3.44
C ASN A 209 -8.79 15.93 4.67
N ASN A 210 -9.84 15.33 5.24
CA ASN A 210 -10.45 15.82 6.48
C ASN A 210 -9.53 15.63 7.69
N THR A 211 -8.78 14.52 7.73
CA THR A 211 -7.81 14.22 8.80
C THR A 211 -6.68 15.24 8.85
N PHE A 212 -6.09 15.61 7.70
CA PHE A 212 -4.93 16.53 7.65
C PHE A 212 -5.28 17.98 7.29
N GLY A 213 -6.49 18.21 6.78
CA GLY A 213 -6.91 19.47 6.19
C GLY A 213 -6.11 19.85 4.95
N GLY A 214 -6.20 21.12 4.56
CA GLY A 214 -5.37 21.69 3.49
C GLY A 214 -5.85 21.30 2.09
N GLN A 215 -4.91 20.89 1.23
CA GLN A 215 -5.14 20.66 -0.19
C GLN A 215 -4.83 19.21 -0.55
N LEU A 216 -5.69 18.58 -1.35
CA LEU A 216 -5.45 17.24 -1.92
C LEU A 216 -5.42 17.36 -3.43
N TYR A 217 -4.32 16.89 -4.00
CA TYR A 217 -4.05 16.81 -5.43
C TYR A 217 -4.09 15.36 -5.88
N VAL A 218 -4.69 15.10 -7.03
CA VAL A 218 -4.62 13.83 -7.75
C VAL A 218 -4.04 14.10 -9.13
N ASP A 219 -2.95 13.43 -9.48
CA ASP A 219 -2.21 13.58 -10.74
C ASP A 219 -1.84 15.05 -11.04
N GLY A 220 -1.50 15.79 -9.98
CA GLY A 220 -1.18 17.23 -10.05
C GLY A 220 -2.39 18.16 -10.14
N GLY A 221 -3.60 17.65 -10.34
CA GLY A 221 -4.85 18.42 -10.31
C GLY A 221 -5.37 18.62 -8.88
N LEU A 222 -5.67 19.86 -8.49
CA LEU A 222 -6.27 20.16 -7.18
C LEU A 222 -7.71 19.63 -7.12
N CYS A 223 -7.95 18.60 -6.32
CA CYS A 223 -9.26 17.96 -6.21
C CYS A 223 -10.05 18.46 -5.00
N LEU A 224 -9.40 18.54 -3.84
CA LEU A 224 -10.02 19.00 -2.59
C LEU A 224 -9.25 20.18 -2.01
N LYS A 225 -9.98 21.17 -1.52
CA LYS A 225 -9.42 22.31 -0.77
C LYS A 225 -10.27 22.52 0.47
N GLU A 226 -9.66 22.35 1.64
CA GLU A 226 -10.31 22.50 2.95
C GLU A 226 -11.59 21.65 3.09
N GLY A 227 -11.52 20.38 2.66
CA GLY A 227 -12.67 19.46 2.68
C GLY A 227 -13.73 19.73 1.60
N LYS A 228 -13.59 20.79 0.79
CA LYS A 228 -14.50 21.10 -0.31
C LYS A 228 -13.97 20.55 -1.63
N GLN A 229 -14.86 19.90 -2.38
CA GLN A 229 -14.57 19.43 -3.73
C GLN A 229 -14.45 20.62 -4.69
N VAL A 230 -13.32 20.70 -5.39
CA VAL A 230 -13.06 21.72 -6.42
C VAL A 230 -13.40 21.19 -7.81
N VAL A 231 -13.11 19.91 -8.07
CA VAL A 231 -13.32 19.25 -9.38
C VAL A 231 -14.42 18.19 -9.25
N LYS A 232 -15.44 18.26 -10.11
CA LYS A 232 -16.60 17.33 -10.09
C LYS A 232 -16.21 15.87 -10.35
N ASP A 233 -15.26 15.64 -11.26
CA ASP A 233 -14.79 14.31 -11.61
C ASP A 233 -13.39 14.07 -11.04
N LEU A 234 -13.34 13.34 -9.92
CA LEU A 234 -12.10 12.75 -9.41
C LEU A 234 -11.93 11.39 -10.08
N LYS A 235 -10.93 11.28 -10.96
CA LYS A 235 -10.52 10.05 -11.61
C LYS A 235 -9.08 9.79 -11.22
N LEU A 236 -8.89 8.86 -10.28
CA LEU A 236 -7.58 8.37 -9.88
C LEU A 236 -7.27 7.15 -10.75
N ASP A 237 -6.11 7.14 -11.40
CA ASP A 237 -5.62 5.90 -12.02
C ASP A 237 -5.05 4.98 -10.93
N PRO A 238 -5.61 3.79 -10.69
CA PRO A 238 -5.09 2.89 -9.68
C PRO A 238 -3.67 2.38 -10.00
N ARG A 239 -3.23 2.42 -11.25
CA ARG A 239 -1.91 1.90 -11.68
C ARG A 239 -0.85 2.97 -11.80
N ASP A 240 -1.27 4.19 -12.09
CA ASP A 240 -0.36 5.28 -12.42
C ASP A 240 -0.55 6.55 -11.59
N GLY A 241 -1.56 6.54 -10.72
CA GLY A 241 -1.98 7.71 -9.99
C GLY A 241 -0.93 8.20 -9.01
N GLU A 242 -0.98 9.50 -8.75
CA GLU A 242 -0.26 10.16 -7.68
C GLU A 242 -1.22 11.01 -6.86
N ILE A 243 -1.25 10.79 -5.55
CA ILE A 243 -2.02 11.58 -4.60
C ILE A 243 -1.02 12.38 -3.78
N THR A 244 -1.20 13.71 -3.72
CA THR A 244 -0.42 14.58 -2.85
C THR A 244 -1.34 15.35 -1.91
N ILE A 245 -1.10 15.24 -0.61
CA ILE A 245 -1.80 15.99 0.42
C ILE A 245 -0.84 17.03 0.99
N ILE A 246 -1.22 18.30 0.92
CA ILE A 246 -0.50 19.42 1.53
C ILE A 246 -1.34 19.89 2.73
N PRO A 247 -0.94 19.55 3.96
CA PRO A 247 -1.68 19.92 5.16
C PRO A 247 -1.82 21.43 5.32
N ARG A 248 -2.90 21.87 5.98
CA ARG A 248 -3.08 23.29 6.30
C ARG A 248 -2.09 23.67 7.41
N ARG A 249 -1.16 24.57 7.10
CA ARG A 249 -0.33 25.22 8.13
C ARG A 249 -1.24 26.16 8.93
N ARG A 250 -1.43 25.86 10.21
CA ARG A 250 -2.04 26.80 11.16
C ARG A 250 -1.00 27.83 11.60
#